data_AF-A0A7C7PIU1-F1
#
_entry.id   AF-A0A7C7PIU1-F1
#
_cell.length_a   1.000
_cell.length_b   1.000
_cell.length_c   1.000
_cell.angle_alpha   90.00
_cell.angle_beta   90.00
_cell.angle_gamma   90.00
#
_symmetry.space_group_name_H-M   'P 1'
#
loop_
_entity.id
_entity.type
_entity.pdbx_description
1 polymer ?
#
loop_
_entity_poly.entity_id
_entity_poly.type
_entity_poly.pdbx_seq_one_letter_code
_entity_poly.pdbx_strand_id
1 'polypeptide(L)'
;MLRLLTDGSVVRFAGESITATTDISSTPQPGQWLTIVDSALLSSGLQQQWLRKAISHRSPSRWLRTDGRRPLLLTDIPLRMDDPKVSSFVSTTGEIMSQAKLPPNEAGIESILVSARSAYLARLTLRCSLSPGLQPILQQALDKGLKIHPRGKQGFLIDADTPDGPGWFICRVP
;
A
#
# COMPACT_ATOMS: atom_id res chain seq x y z
N MET A 1 -19.04 -12.95 0.85
CA MET A 1 -17.75 -13.34 0.26
C MET A 1 -17.13 -14.47 1.06
N LEU A 2 -16.59 -15.47 0.35
CA LEU A 2 -15.77 -16.55 0.93
C LEU A 2 -14.36 -16.45 0.35
N ARG A 3 -13.34 -16.66 1.19
CA ARG A 3 -11.94 -16.76 0.76
C ARG A 3 -11.32 -18.02 1.34
N LEU A 4 -10.81 -18.89 0.49
CA LEU A 4 -10.01 -20.04 0.88
C LEU A 4 -8.58 -19.56 1.17
N LEU A 5 -8.07 -19.88 2.35
CA LEU A 5 -6.71 -19.61 2.75
C LEU A 5 -5.79 -20.79 2.37
N THR A 6 -4.48 -20.55 2.39
CA THR A 6 -3.47 -21.55 2.00
C THR A 6 -3.41 -22.73 2.96
N ASP A 7 -3.86 -22.57 4.19
CA ASP A 7 -3.98 -23.64 5.20
C ASP A 7 -5.28 -24.46 5.07
N GLY A 8 -6.09 -24.18 4.04
CA GLY A 8 -7.37 -24.83 3.80
C GLY A 8 -8.54 -24.25 4.60
N SER A 9 -8.29 -23.28 5.49
CA SER A 9 -9.36 -22.61 6.23
C SER A 9 -10.11 -21.60 5.36
N VAL A 10 -11.33 -21.24 5.76
CA VAL A 10 -12.20 -20.32 4.99
C VAL A 10 -12.55 -19.09 5.82
N VAL A 11 -12.27 -17.91 5.27
CA VAL A 11 -12.76 -16.64 5.80
C VAL A 11 -14.08 -16.28 5.14
N ARG A 12 -15.06 -15.91 5.96
CA ARG A 12 -16.39 -15.47 5.50
C ARG A 12 -16.68 -14.05 5.95
N PHE A 13 -17.05 -13.21 4.98
CA PHE A 13 -17.70 -11.94 5.21
C PHE A 13 -19.14 -11.98 4.69
N ALA A 14 -20.06 -11.45 5.47
CA ALA A 14 -21.47 -11.27 5.12
C ALA A 14 -21.96 -9.96 5.71
N GLY A 15 -22.91 -9.32 5.04
CA GLY A 15 -23.49 -8.05 5.43
C GLY A 15 -23.99 -7.29 4.20
N GLU A 16 -24.43 -6.07 4.43
CA GLU A 16 -24.90 -5.18 3.37
C GLU A 16 -23.77 -4.84 2.40
N SER A 17 -24.05 -5.02 1.11
CA SER A 17 -23.14 -4.64 0.04
C SER A 17 -23.19 -3.13 -0.14
N ILE A 18 -22.04 -2.47 -0.02
CA ILE A 18 -21.91 -1.04 -0.25
C ILE A 18 -20.90 -0.75 -1.35
N THR A 19 -21.04 0.37 -2.04
CA THR A 19 -20.02 0.86 -2.98
C THR A 19 -19.04 1.75 -2.24
N ALA A 20 -17.75 1.46 -2.34
CA ALA A 20 -16.72 2.34 -1.78
C ALA A 20 -16.58 3.61 -2.61
N THR A 21 -16.50 4.75 -1.95
CA THR A 21 -16.23 6.05 -2.60
C THR A 21 -14.76 6.41 -2.42
N THR A 22 -14.14 6.89 -3.49
CA THR A 22 -12.79 7.44 -3.46
C THR A 22 -12.82 8.84 -2.86
N ASP A 23 -11.90 9.10 -1.93
CA ASP A 23 -11.69 10.42 -1.33
C ASP A 23 -10.21 10.77 -1.45
N ILE A 24 -9.90 11.75 -2.32
CA ILE A 24 -8.57 12.30 -2.57
C ILE A 24 -8.45 13.76 -2.09
N SER A 25 -9.30 14.19 -1.15
CA SER A 25 -9.36 15.56 -0.65
C SER A 25 -8.06 16.07 0.02
N SER A 26 -7.18 15.16 0.43
CA SER A 26 -5.90 15.48 1.05
C SER A 26 -4.78 14.56 0.57
N THR A 27 -3.54 15.05 0.64
CA THR A 27 -2.34 14.27 0.33
C THR A 27 -1.97 13.38 1.53
N PRO A 28 -1.67 12.09 1.32
CA PRO A 28 -1.12 11.22 2.36
C PRO A 28 0.15 11.79 3.01
N GLN A 29 0.28 11.66 4.33
CA GLN A 29 1.34 12.26 5.14
C GLN A 29 2.26 11.21 5.78
N PRO A 30 3.53 11.52 6.04
CA PRO A 30 4.42 10.65 6.82
C PRO A 30 3.81 10.25 8.17
N GLY A 31 3.99 8.99 8.56
CA GLY A 31 3.39 8.38 9.75
C GLY A 31 2.00 7.75 9.53
N GLN A 32 1.28 8.14 8.48
CA GLN A 32 0.08 7.42 8.05
C GLN A 32 0.44 6.10 7.37
N TRP A 33 -0.56 5.29 7.04
CA TRP A 33 -0.40 3.95 6.52
C TRP A 33 -1.12 3.78 5.19
N LEU A 34 -0.41 3.23 4.20
CA LEU A 34 -0.99 2.85 2.91
C LEU A 34 -1.08 1.33 2.81
N THR A 35 -2.27 0.86 2.44
CA THR A 35 -2.56 -0.56 2.30
C THR A 35 -3.15 -0.85 0.93
N ILE A 36 -2.53 -1.76 0.18
CA ILE A 36 -3.15 -2.36 -1.00
C ILE A 36 -4.08 -3.48 -0.52
N VAL A 37 -5.37 -3.30 -0.77
CA VAL A 37 -6.42 -4.26 -0.42
C VAL A 37 -6.81 -5.07 -1.65
N ASP A 38 -7.18 -6.32 -1.45
CA ASP A 38 -7.63 -7.21 -2.52
C ASP A 38 -8.90 -6.65 -3.21
N SER A 39 -8.85 -6.53 -4.53
CA SER A 39 -9.97 -6.01 -5.33
C SER A 39 -11.25 -6.81 -5.18
N ALA A 40 -11.16 -8.13 -4.96
CA ALA A 40 -12.34 -8.97 -4.78
C ALA A 40 -13.16 -8.58 -3.54
N LEU A 41 -12.52 -8.00 -2.50
CA LEU A 41 -13.22 -7.48 -1.33
C LEU A 41 -14.14 -6.32 -1.72
N LEU A 42 -13.60 -5.34 -2.44
CA LEU A 42 -14.36 -4.15 -2.87
C LEU A 42 -15.43 -4.53 -3.91
N SER A 43 -15.11 -5.42 -4.86
CA SER A 43 -16.09 -5.92 -5.83
C SER A 43 -17.26 -6.65 -5.16
N SER A 44 -17.05 -7.24 -3.98
CA SER A 44 -18.12 -7.89 -3.22
C SER A 44 -18.99 -6.92 -2.41
N GLY A 45 -18.60 -5.64 -2.32
CA GLY A 45 -19.26 -4.63 -1.52
C GLY A 45 -19.11 -4.82 0.00
N LEU A 46 -18.22 -5.72 0.44
CA LEU A 46 -18.07 -6.10 1.86
C LEU A 46 -16.90 -5.41 2.57
N GLN A 47 -16.35 -4.36 1.97
CA GLN A 47 -15.22 -3.63 2.51
C GLN A 47 -15.51 -2.98 3.87
N GLN A 48 -16.75 -2.56 4.16
CA GLN A 48 -17.08 -1.98 5.46
C GLN A 48 -17.06 -3.02 6.59
N GLN A 49 -17.51 -4.24 6.31
CA GLN A 49 -17.47 -5.36 7.25
C GLN A 49 -16.02 -5.74 7.56
N TRP A 50 -15.16 -5.72 6.55
CA TRP A 50 -13.73 -5.94 6.71
C TRP A 50 -13.04 -4.80 7.47
N LEU A 51 -13.35 -3.54 7.13
CA LEU A 51 -12.76 -2.35 7.76
C LEU A 51 -13.02 -2.31 9.27
N ARG A 52 -14.23 -2.70 9.69
CA ARG A 52 -14.62 -2.86 11.10
C ARG A 52 -13.74 -3.85 11.88
N LYS A 53 -13.12 -4.81 11.20
CA LYS A 53 -12.14 -5.74 11.78
C LYS A 53 -10.71 -5.21 11.65
N ALA A 54 -10.39 -4.61 10.50
CA ALA A 54 -9.05 -4.16 10.15
C ALA A 54 -8.55 -3.01 11.03
N ILE A 55 -9.46 -2.14 11.47
CA ILE A 55 -9.12 -0.94 12.24
C ILE A 55 -10.05 -0.81 13.46
N SER A 56 -9.56 -0.22 14.55
CA SER A 56 -10.40 0.14 15.69
C SER A 56 -11.50 1.13 15.26
N HIS A 57 -12.69 1.02 15.87
CA HIS A 57 -13.93 1.74 15.51
C HIS A 57 -13.89 3.29 15.60
N ARG A 58 -12.73 3.92 15.69
CA ARG A 58 -12.58 5.38 15.77
C ARG A 58 -11.42 5.93 14.95
N SER A 59 -10.66 5.06 14.29
CA SER A 59 -9.49 5.48 13.52
C SER A 59 -9.93 5.95 12.15
N PRO A 60 -9.55 7.18 11.73
CA PRO A 60 -9.85 7.67 10.40
C PRO A 60 -9.28 6.75 9.32
N SER A 61 -10.05 6.55 8.27
CA SER A 61 -9.65 5.78 7.10
C SER A 61 -10.40 6.27 5.87
N ARG A 62 -9.73 6.29 4.72
CA ARG A 62 -10.37 6.62 3.44
C ARG A 62 -9.75 5.85 2.29
N TRP A 63 -10.56 5.60 1.27
CA TRP A 63 -10.12 4.94 0.05
C TRP A 63 -9.54 5.97 -0.91
N LEU A 64 -8.28 5.83 -1.29
CA LEU A 64 -7.63 6.65 -2.32
C LEU A 64 -7.87 6.10 -3.72
N ARG A 65 -8.16 4.79 -3.81
CA ARG A 65 -8.46 4.09 -5.05
C ARG A 65 -9.37 2.91 -4.73
N THR A 66 -10.46 2.76 -5.47
CA THR A 66 -11.46 1.70 -5.26
C THR A 66 -11.60 0.76 -6.46
N ASP A 67 -11.06 1.16 -7.60
CA ASP A 67 -11.12 0.46 -8.88
C ASP A 67 -9.78 -0.19 -9.25
N GLY A 68 -9.83 -1.01 -10.32
CA GLY A 68 -8.67 -1.73 -10.81
C GLY A 68 -8.18 -2.86 -9.88
N ARG A 69 -6.89 -3.22 -10.04
CA ARG A 69 -6.28 -4.38 -9.35
C ARG A 69 -5.63 -4.05 -8.00
N ARG A 70 -5.48 -2.76 -7.65
CA ARG A 70 -4.80 -2.31 -6.43
C ARG A 70 -5.61 -1.23 -5.72
N PRO A 71 -6.80 -1.55 -5.20
CA PRO A 71 -7.48 -0.68 -4.25
C PRO A 71 -6.53 -0.21 -3.15
N LEU A 72 -6.59 1.07 -2.81
CA LEU A 72 -5.66 1.71 -1.91
C LEU A 72 -6.41 2.35 -0.75
N LEU A 73 -6.12 1.90 0.45
CA LEU A 73 -6.66 2.42 1.69
C LEU A 73 -5.59 3.23 2.42
N LEU A 74 -5.96 4.43 2.87
CA LEU A 74 -5.18 5.25 3.80
C LEU A 74 -5.77 5.12 5.20
N THR A 75 -4.91 4.91 6.19
CA THR A 75 -5.27 4.90 7.63
C THR A 75 -4.24 5.68 8.46
N ASP A 76 -4.66 6.22 9.61
CA ASP A 76 -3.73 6.90 10.53
C ASP A 76 -2.94 5.93 11.41
N ILE A 77 -3.40 4.68 11.53
CA ILE A 77 -2.78 3.63 12.34
C ILE A 77 -2.61 2.34 11.53
N PRO A 78 -1.70 1.44 11.93
CA PRO A 78 -1.57 0.14 11.28
C PRO A 78 -2.85 -0.69 11.39
N LEU A 79 -3.06 -1.53 10.38
CA LEU A 79 -4.12 -2.54 10.41
C LEU A 79 -3.80 -3.65 11.41
N ARG A 80 -4.84 -4.32 11.92
CA ARG A 80 -4.75 -5.52 12.76
C ARG A 80 -4.35 -6.75 11.94
N MET A 81 -3.09 -6.77 11.50
CA MET A 81 -2.54 -7.82 10.64
C MET A 81 -2.40 -9.19 11.33
N ASP A 82 -2.55 -9.23 12.66
CA ASP A 82 -2.63 -10.44 13.48
C ASP A 82 -3.95 -11.20 13.31
N ASP A 83 -5.03 -10.55 12.85
CA ASP A 83 -6.29 -11.23 12.50
C ASP A 83 -6.21 -11.81 11.07
N PRO A 84 -6.27 -13.15 10.88
CA PRO A 84 -6.29 -13.77 9.55
C PRO A 84 -7.40 -13.26 8.65
N LYS A 85 -8.53 -12.82 9.21
CA LYS A 85 -9.66 -12.25 8.44
C LYS A 85 -9.33 -10.89 7.85
N VAL A 86 -8.32 -10.20 8.39
CA VAL A 86 -7.82 -8.92 7.90
C VAL A 86 -6.68 -9.19 6.91
N SER A 87 -5.63 -9.87 7.37
CA SER A 87 -4.41 -10.09 6.60
C SER A 87 -4.64 -10.86 5.31
N SER A 88 -5.64 -11.76 5.26
CA SER A 88 -5.97 -12.48 4.03
C SER A 88 -6.43 -11.59 2.88
N PHE A 89 -6.88 -10.36 3.14
CA PHE A 89 -7.32 -9.41 2.09
C PHE A 89 -6.32 -8.28 1.86
N VAL A 90 -5.15 -8.33 2.48
CA VAL A 90 -4.11 -7.31 2.33
C VAL A 90 -3.01 -7.87 1.44
N SER A 91 -2.74 -7.21 0.32
CA SER A 91 -1.58 -7.56 -0.51
C SER A 91 -0.28 -7.02 0.08
N THR A 92 -0.32 -5.79 0.59
CA THR A 92 0.80 -5.16 1.30
C THR A 92 0.28 -3.98 2.13
N THR A 93 0.95 -3.70 3.24
CA THR A 93 0.67 -2.55 4.10
C THR A 93 1.99 -1.97 4.61
N GLY A 94 2.05 -0.66 4.81
CA GLY A 94 3.24 -0.01 5.35
C GLY A 94 3.01 1.43 5.78
N GLU A 95 3.84 1.87 6.70
CA GLU A 95 3.92 3.24 7.20
C GLU A 95 4.59 4.13 6.15
N ILE A 96 3.99 5.27 5.83
CA ILE A 96 4.55 6.27 4.93
C ILE A 96 5.75 6.90 5.63
N MET A 97 6.93 6.71 5.06
CA MET A 97 8.16 7.34 5.54
C MET A 97 8.36 8.71 4.90
N SER A 98 8.05 8.82 3.62
CA SER A 98 8.16 10.07 2.85
C SER A 98 7.44 9.99 1.51
N GLN A 99 7.18 11.16 0.93
CA GLN A 99 6.79 11.30 -0.48
C GLN A 99 8.03 11.52 -1.34
N ALA A 100 8.16 10.76 -2.44
CA ALA A 100 9.22 10.96 -3.40
C ALA A 100 8.98 12.24 -4.22
N LYS A 101 10.03 13.05 -4.37
CA LYS A 101 9.97 14.33 -5.07
C LYS A 101 9.85 14.21 -6.59
N LEU A 102 10.29 13.06 -7.13
CA LEU A 102 10.34 12.80 -8.56
C LEU A 102 9.65 11.47 -8.87
N PRO A 103 9.09 11.32 -10.08
CA PRO A 103 8.47 10.09 -10.54
C PRO A 103 9.46 8.91 -10.58
N PRO A 104 8.97 7.65 -10.48
CA PRO A 104 9.77 6.44 -10.66
C PRO A 104 10.12 6.23 -12.13
N ASN A 105 11.12 6.97 -12.59
CA ASN A 105 11.75 6.82 -13.89
C ASN A 105 13.28 6.99 -13.75
N GLU A 106 14.01 6.97 -14.87
CA GLU A 106 15.47 7.08 -14.87
C GLU A 106 15.97 8.38 -14.21
N ALA A 107 15.23 9.49 -14.35
CA ALA A 107 15.60 10.77 -13.74
C ALA A 107 15.31 10.83 -12.24
N GLY A 108 14.27 10.11 -11.77
CA GLY A 108 13.84 10.15 -10.37
C GLY A 108 14.45 9.08 -9.47
N ILE A 109 15.11 8.07 -10.03
CA ILE A 109 15.61 6.90 -9.29
C ILE A 109 16.54 7.26 -8.13
N GLU A 110 17.44 8.22 -8.33
CA GLU A 110 18.36 8.68 -7.27
C GLU A 110 17.63 9.40 -6.13
N SER A 111 16.61 10.20 -6.45
CA SER A 111 15.77 10.85 -5.44
C SER A 111 15.01 9.83 -4.57
N ILE A 112 14.51 8.76 -5.21
CA ILE A 112 13.86 7.64 -4.52
C ILE A 112 14.86 6.88 -3.65
N LEU A 113 16.07 6.60 -4.16
CA LEU A 113 17.14 5.94 -3.38
C LEU A 113 17.52 6.75 -2.14
N VAL A 114 17.71 8.07 -2.27
CA VAL A 114 18.00 8.95 -1.13
C VAL A 114 16.91 8.82 -0.08
N SER A 115 15.65 8.93 -0.50
CA SER A 115 14.50 8.87 0.41
C SER A 115 14.36 7.49 1.08
N ALA A 116 14.60 6.40 0.35
CA ALA A 116 14.57 5.04 0.88
C ALA A 116 15.73 4.73 1.84
N ARG A 117 16.92 5.27 1.58
CA ARG A 117 18.09 5.17 2.48
C ARG A 117 17.85 5.93 3.78
N SER A 118 17.30 7.15 3.70
CA SER A 118 16.90 7.92 4.89
C SER A 118 15.86 7.19 5.76
N ALA A 119 15.03 6.36 5.13
CA ALA A 119 14.08 5.47 5.80
C ALA A 119 14.69 4.13 6.29
N TYR A 120 16.03 3.95 6.19
CA TYR A 120 16.76 2.74 6.56
C TYR A 120 16.22 1.46 5.89
N LEU A 121 15.85 1.55 4.61
CA LEU A 121 15.36 0.40 3.85
C LEU A 121 16.51 -0.39 3.23
N ALA A 122 16.47 -1.72 3.38
CA ALA A 122 17.34 -2.66 2.69
C ALA A 122 16.83 -3.02 1.28
N ARG A 123 15.52 -2.92 1.09
CA ARG A 123 14.83 -3.29 -0.15
C ARG A 123 13.60 -2.42 -0.34
N LEU A 124 13.37 -1.97 -1.57
CA LEU A 124 12.18 -1.23 -1.96
C LEU A 124 11.56 -1.90 -3.19
N THR A 125 10.33 -2.41 -3.07
CA THR A 125 9.60 -3.00 -4.19
C THR A 125 8.72 -1.96 -4.88
N LEU A 126 8.64 -2.00 -6.21
CA LEU A 126 7.78 -1.09 -6.98
C LEU A 126 6.34 -1.63 -7.02
N ARG A 127 5.42 -0.96 -6.33
CA ARG A 127 3.97 -1.25 -6.32
C ARG A 127 3.15 -0.18 -7.03
N CYS A 128 3.81 0.69 -7.77
CA CYS A 128 3.18 1.73 -8.56
C CYS A 128 2.82 1.29 -9.99
N SER A 129 2.04 2.13 -10.68
CA SER A 129 1.75 2.00 -12.11
C SER A 129 2.99 2.37 -12.94
N LEU A 130 3.58 1.38 -13.62
CA LEU A 130 4.81 1.53 -14.42
C LEU A 130 4.66 0.78 -15.75
N SER A 131 5.39 1.23 -16.78
CA SER A 131 5.47 0.46 -18.02
C SER A 131 6.22 -0.86 -17.78
N PRO A 132 5.79 -1.97 -18.41
CA PRO A 132 6.41 -3.30 -18.17
C PRO A 132 7.91 -3.35 -18.45
N GLY A 133 8.43 -2.55 -19.38
CA GLY A 133 9.85 -2.48 -19.69
C GLY A 133 10.68 -1.69 -18.67
N LEU A 134 10.08 -0.69 -18.00
CA LEU A 134 10.78 0.18 -17.06
C LEU A 134 10.91 -0.46 -15.66
N GLN A 135 9.91 -1.25 -15.26
CA GLN A 135 9.87 -1.84 -13.93
C GLN A 135 11.12 -2.70 -13.59
N PRO A 136 11.60 -3.63 -14.44
CA PRO A 136 12.81 -4.41 -14.14
C PRO A 136 14.07 -3.55 -14.00
N ILE A 137 14.19 -2.51 -14.83
CA ILE A 137 15.35 -1.61 -14.85
C ILE A 137 15.44 -0.84 -13.52
N LEU A 138 14.33 -0.20 -13.12
CA LEU A 138 14.27 0.56 -11.86
C LEU A 138 14.41 -0.35 -10.64
N GLN A 139 13.80 -1.55 -10.67
CA GLN A 139 13.94 -2.51 -9.58
C GLN A 139 15.40 -2.93 -9.40
N GLN A 140 16.13 -3.19 -10.49
CA GLN A 140 17.55 -3.52 -10.43
C GLN A 140 18.39 -2.37 -9.86
N ALA A 141 18.09 -1.12 -10.22
CA ALA A 141 18.78 0.05 -9.69
C ALA A 141 18.55 0.20 -8.17
N LEU A 142 17.30 0.04 -7.71
CA LEU A 142 16.96 0.03 -6.28
C LEU A 142 17.69 -1.08 -5.53
N ASP A 143 17.65 -2.30 -6.07
CA ASP A 143 18.27 -3.48 -5.46
C ASP A 143 19.80 -3.34 -5.33
N LYS A 144 20.46 -2.62 -6.24
CA LYS A 144 21.89 -2.28 -6.13
C LYS A 144 22.11 -1.15 -5.12
N GLY A 145 21.33 -0.08 -5.21
CA GLY A 145 21.52 1.13 -4.42
C GLY A 145 21.22 0.97 -2.92
N LEU A 146 20.38 0.00 -2.54
CA LEU A 146 20.00 -0.24 -1.15
C LEU A 146 20.84 -1.29 -0.41
N LYS A 147 21.81 -1.95 -1.09
CA LYS A 147 22.72 -2.92 -0.45
C LYS A 147 23.55 -2.36 0.69
N ILE A 148 23.67 -1.04 0.78
CA ILE A 148 24.41 -0.35 1.84
C ILE A 148 23.81 -0.56 3.24
N HIS A 149 22.54 -0.94 3.34
CA HIS A 149 21.86 -1.22 4.60
C HIS A 149 21.36 -2.68 4.64
N PRO A 150 22.24 -3.69 4.73
CA PRO A 150 21.84 -5.10 4.65
C PRO A 150 20.92 -5.55 5.82
N ARG A 151 20.92 -4.81 6.94
CA ARG A 151 20.02 -5.01 8.09
C ARG A 151 18.82 -4.05 8.10
N GLY A 152 18.63 -3.28 7.03
CA GLY A 152 17.52 -2.35 6.88
C GLY A 152 16.17 -3.07 6.74
N LYS A 153 15.09 -2.31 6.83
CA LYS A 153 13.72 -2.82 6.72
C LYS A 153 13.32 -3.02 5.25
N GLN A 154 12.25 -3.78 5.03
CA GLN A 154 11.64 -3.88 3.71
C GLN A 154 10.64 -2.73 3.50
N GLY A 155 10.49 -2.31 2.25
CA GLY A 155 9.54 -1.28 1.88
C GLY A 155 8.98 -1.45 0.48
N PHE A 156 8.06 -0.58 0.14
CA PHE A 156 7.51 -0.48 -1.20
C PHE A 156 7.25 0.98 -1.60
N LEU A 157 7.37 1.26 -2.88
CA LEU A 157 6.96 2.52 -3.49
C LEU A 157 5.57 2.34 -4.10
N ILE A 158 4.63 3.22 -3.80
CA ILE A 158 3.27 3.17 -4.32
C ILE A 158 2.84 4.54 -4.86
N ASP A 159 2.04 4.55 -5.93
CA ASP A 159 1.39 5.75 -6.43
C ASP A 159 0.00 5.91 -5.79
N ALA A 160 -0.37 7.15 -5.49
CA ALA A 160 -1.72 7.52 -5.11
C ALA A 160 -2.11 8.84 -5.75
N ASP A 161 -3.39 8.98 -6.07
CA ASP A 161 -3.94 10.24 -6.55
C ASP A 161 -4.07 11.22 -5.37
N THR A 162 -3.63 12.46 -5.59
CA THR A 162 -3.64 13.54 -4.59
C THR A 162 -4.24 14.81 -5.21
N PRO A 163 -4.63 15.82 -4.41
CA PRO A 163 -5.11 17.10 -4.93
C PRO A 163 -4.16 17.75 -5.94
N ASP A 164 -2.85 17.55 -5.77
CA ASP A 164 -1.79 18.14 -6.59
C ASP A 164 -1.37 17.27 -7.77
N GLY A 165 -2.08 16.15 -8.02
CA GLY A 165 -1.76 15.15 -9.04
C GLY A 165 -1.21 13.85 -8.45
N PRO A 166 -0.58 12.98 -9.28
CA PRO A 166 -0.07 11.70 -8.81
C PRO A 166 1.11 11.91 -7.84
N GLY A 167 1.01 11.32 -6.65
CA GLY A 167 2.07 11.28 -5.65
C GLY A 167 2.67 9.88 -5.54
N TRP A 168 3.98 9.80 -5.25
CA TRP A 168 4.66 8.54 -4.98
C TRP A 168 5.14 8.49 -3.54
N PHE A 169 4.78 7.42 -2.83
CA PHE A 169 5.01 7.31 -1.40
C PHE A 169 5.91 6.12 -1.10
N ILE A 170 6.94 6.36 -0.30
CA ILE A 170 7.86 5.33 0.18
C ILE A 170 7.30 4.83 1.51
N CYS A 171 6.91 3.57 1.51
CA CYS A 171 6.30 2.93 2.66
C CYS A 171 7.24 1.87 3.23
N ARG A 172 7.35 1.82 4.56
CA ARG A 172 8.08 0.80 5.29
C ARG A 172 7.12 -0.28 5.78
N VAL A 173 7.43 -1.53 5.48
CA VAL A 173 6.67 -2.69 5.98
C VAL A 173 7.05 -2.92 7.46
N PRO A 174 6.08 -3.26 8.34
CA PRO A 174 6.35 -3.56 9.75
C PRO A 174 7.48 -4.58 9.97
#